data_AF-A0A0T6Z4A2-F1
#
_entry.id   AF-A0A0T6Z4A2-F1
#
_cell.length_a   1.000
_cell.length_b   1.000
_cell.length_c   1.000
_cell.angle_alpha   90.00
_cell.angle_beta   90.00
_cell.angle_gamma   90.00
#
_symmetry.space_group_name_H-M   'P 1'
#
loop_
_entity.id
_entity.type
_entity.pdbx_description
1 polymer ?
#
loop_
_entity_poly.entity_id
_entity_poly.type
_entity_poly.pdbx_seq_one_letter_code
_entity_poly.pdbx_strand_id
1 'polypeptide(L)'
;MVERGLAVIKLGEIVMILDLHRQGLSVSAIARQTGVDRKTIRKYIERGLEAPAYGPRKPRATVIDPFTAYLRERVAAYPGLSGRRLLRELKERGYAGGYTAVTDFLRDVRPTSEHGFEVRFETAPGEQAQVDFAQFHVVFTDEPATPRIVWLFSMVLGHSRLIWARFVMHQDLPTVLRCHVAAFDAIGGVPREILYDRMKTAVIGEGETGGIVYNRALLDLARHYGFHPKACKAYRAKTKGKVERPFRYIREDLGALVSQP
;
A
#
# COMPACT_ATOMS: atom_id res chain seq x y z
N MET A 1 2.76 42.03 23.87
CA MET A 1 3.28 40.77 23.32
C MET A 1 2.48 40.51 22.05
N VAL A 2 3.04 40.87 20.88
CA VAL A 2 2.33 40.91 19.58
C VAL A 2 2.89 39.80 18.71
N GLU A 3 2.06 38.81 18.38
CA GLU A 3 2.34 37.84 17.33
C GLU A 3 2.33 38.54 15.97
N ARG A 4 3.52 38.75 15.40
CA ARG A 4 3.70 39.24 14.03
C ARG A 4 3.62 38.07 13.06
N GLY A 5 2.40 37.73 12.63
CA GLY A 5 2.18 36.98 11.40
C GLY A 5 2.49 37.88 10.19
N LEU A 6 3.42 37.44 9.33
CA LEU A 6 3.66 38.07 8.02
C LEU A 6 2.40 37.90 7.15
N ALA A 7 1.51 38.90 7.16
CA ALA A 7 0.38 38.96 6.26
C ALA A 7 0.91 39.00 4.80
N VAL A 8 0.46 38.03 4.01
CA VAL A 8 0.77 37.97 2.57
C VAL A 8 -0.01 39.08 1.89
N ILE A 9 0.69 40.15 1.47
CA ILE A 9 0.06 41.28 0.76
C ILE A 9 -0.36 40.83 -0.64
N LYS A 10 -1.64 41.05 -0.96
CA LYS A 10 -2.22 40.69 -2.26
C LYS A 10 -1.90 41.76 -3.31
N LEU A 11 -1.90 41.40 -4.59
CA LEU A 11 -1.62 42.32 -5.70
C LEU A 11 -2.52 43.57 -5.69
N GLY A 12 -3.80 43.41 -5.31
CA GLY A 12 -4.73 44.54 -5.17
C GLY A 12 -4.34 45.53 -4.07
N GLU A 13 -3.73 45.07 -2.98
CA GLU A 13 -3.25 45.94 -1.91
C GLU A 13 -1.99 46.71 -2.35
N ILE A 14 -1.13 46.08 -3.17
CA ILE A 14 0.04 46.75 -3.76
C ILE A 14 -0.40 47.87 -4.70
N VAL A 15 -1.36 47.61 -5.58
CA VAL A 15 -1.95 48.63 -6.48
C VAL A 15 -2.53 49.78 -5.68
N MET A 16 -3.29 49.50 -4.62
CA MET A 16 -3.89 50.51 -3.76
C MET A 16 -2.84 51.37 -3.02
N ILE A 17 -1.77 50.75 -2.52
CA ILE A 17 -0.66 51.48 -1.88
C ILE A 17 0.01 52.45 -2.88
N LEU A 18 0.26 51.99 -4.10
CA LEU A 18 0.90 52.79 -5.15
C LEU A 18 0.00 53.92 -5.64
N ASP A 19 -1.30 53.69 -5.77
CA ASP A 19 -2.27 54.70 -6.17
C ASP A 19 -2.41 55.80 -5.12
N LEU A 20 -2.56 55.43 -3.84
CA LEU A 20 -2.61 56.40 -2.74
C LEU A 20 -1.31 57.22 -2.62
N HIS A 21 -0.16 56.60 -2.89
CA HIS A 21 1.11 57.33 -2.95
C HIS A 21 1.17 58.30 -4.14
N ARG A 22 0.67 57.92 -5.33
CA ARG A 22 0.55 58.82 -6.49
C ARG A 22 -0.38 59.99 -6.23
N GLN A 23 -1.42 59.81 -5.44
CA GLN A 23 -2.33 60.87 -4.99
C GLN A 23 -1.69 61.82 -3.95
N GLY A 24 -0.42 61.61 -3.57
CA GLY A 24 0.33 62.48 -2.68
C GLY A 24 0.16 62.19 -1.18
N LEU A 25 -0.47 61.06 -0.81
CA LEU A 25 -0.63 60.70 0.59
C LEU A 25 0.70 60.26 1.21
N SER A 26 0.97 60.71 2.44
CA SER A 26 2.14 60.28 3.20
C SER A 26 2.06 58.79 3.61
N VAL A 27 3.20 58.14 3.76
CA VAL A 27 3.31 56.74 4.23
C VAL A 27 2.51 56.49 5.53
N SER A 28 2.45 57.48 6.43
CA SER A 28 1.68 57.40 7.67
C SER A 28 0.17 57.42 7.43
N ALA A 29 -0.31 58.17 6.44
CA ALA A 29 -1.72 58.20 6.05
C ALA A 29 -2.12 56.89 5.36
N ILE A 30 -1.28 56.40 4.43
CA ILE A 30 -1.49 55.12 3.76
C ILE A 30 -1.56 53.98 4.79
N ALA A 31 -0.66 53.94 5.76
CA ALA A 31 -0.65 52.90 6.82
C ALA A 31 -1.94 52.89 7.67
N ARG A 32 -2.50 54.08 7.95
CA ARG A 32 -3.77 54.18 8.69
C ARG A 32 -4.96 53.70 7.86
N GLN A 33 -4.93 53.96 6.55
CA GLN A 33 -6.03 53.64 5.64
C GLN A 33 -6.03 52.18 5.20
N THR A 34 -4.85 51.58 5.00
CA THR A 34 -4.73 50.21 4.50
C THR A 34 -4.44 49.19 5.60
N GLY A 35 -4.10 49.64 6.81
CA GLY A 35 -3.68 48.76 7.91
C GLY A 35 -2.32 48.10 7.71
N VAL A 36 -1.60 48.45 6.63
CA VAL A 36 -0.31 47.87 6.27
C VAL A 36 0.82 48.57 7.03
N ASP A 37 1.80 47.79 7.51
CA ASP A 37 2.97 48.32 8.19
C ASP A 37 3.75 49.31 7.30
N ARG A 38 4.18 50.43 7.90
CA ARG A 38 4.89 51.52 7.20
C ARG A 38 6.16 51.05 6.50
N LYS A 39 6.86 50.03 7.03
CA LYS A 39 8.06 49.45 6.40
C LYS A 39 7.71 48.73 5.11
N THR A 40 6.56 48.07 5.08
CA THR A 40 6.07 47.37 3.89
C THR A 40 5.57 48.35 2.83
N ILE A 41 4.88 49.43 3.23
CA ILE A 41 4.48 50.50 2.32
C ILE A 41 5.70 51.14 1.64
N ARG A 42 6.73 51.51 2.40
CA ARG A 42 7.99 52.05 1.81
C ARG A 42 8.62 51.07 0.82
N LYS A 43 8.71 49.80 1.20
CA LYS A 43 9.26 48.73 0.34
C LYS A 43 8.52 48.63 -1.00
N TYR A 44 7.19 48.74 -1.02
CA TYR A 44 6.42 48.64 -2.27
C TYR A 44 6.42 49.94 -3.08
N ILE A 45 6.48 51.11 -2.44
CA ILE A 45 6.70 52.39 -3.14
C ILE A 45 8.05 52.36 -3.88
N GLU A 46 9.11 51.85 -3.25
CA GLU A 46 10.44 51.71 -3.85
C GLU A 46 10.52 50.63 -4.94
N ARG A 47 9.83 49.48 -4.76
CA ARG A 47 9.85 48.35 -5.70
C ARG A 47 8.86 48.46 -6.86
N GLY A 48 7.80 49.25 -6.74
CA GLY A 48 6.73 49.31 -7.75
C GLY A 48 5.83 48.07 -7.79
N LEU A 49 5.22 47.81 -8.95
CA LEU A 49 4.22 46.75 -9.21
C LEU A 49 4.82 45.33 -9.29
N GLU A 50 6.02 45.12 -8.79
CA GLU A 50 6.61 43.78 -8.74
C GLU A 50 5.91 42.94 -7.66
N ALA A 51 5.12 41.96 -8.10
CA ALA A 51 4.60 40.92 -7.23
C ALA A 51 5.77 40.24 -6.51
N PRO A 52 5.67 39.93 -5.20
CA PRO A 52 6.73 39.21 -4.52
C PRO A 52 6.92 37.84 -5.17
N ALA A 53 8.00 37.69 -5.94
CA ALA A 53 8.48 36.40 -6.41
C ALA A 53 9.03 35.63 -5.20
N TYR A 54 8.17 34.87 -4.55
CA TYR A 54 8.62 33.84 -3.61
C TYR A 54 9.27 32.73 -4.44
N GLY A 55 10.59 32.81 -4.62
CA GLY A 55 11.35 31.71 -5.19
C GLY A 55 11.12 30.43 -4.38
N PRO A 56 11.19 29.24 -5.01
CA PRO A 56 11.03 27.98 -4.31
C PRO A 56 12.00 27.95 -3.12
N ARG A 57 11.43 27.73 -1.93
CA ARG A 57 12.19 27.67 -0.68
C ARG A 57 13.26 26.59 -0.86
N LYS A 58 14.54 26.91 -0.61
CA LYS A 58 15.64 25.93 -0.72
C LYS A 58 15.20 24.64 -0.01
N PRO A 59 15.32 23.46 -0.66
CA PRO A 59 14.94 22.20 -0.04
C PRO A 59 15.68 22.08 1.29
N ARG A 60 14.92 22.04 2.38
CA ARG A 60 15.52 21.79 3.70
C ARG A 60 15.82 20.30 3.76
N ALA A 61 17.00 19.96 4.29
CA ALA A 61 17.31 18.59 4.60
C ALA A 61 16.19 18.02 5.48
N THR A 62 15.53 16.96 5.01
CA THR A 62 14.43 16.32 5.74
C THR A 62 14.92 15.06 6.42
N VAL A 63 14.20 14.64 7.47
CA VAL A 63 14.54 13.46 8.27
C VAL A 63 14.58 12.17 7.42
N ILE A 64 13.96 12.16 6.23
CA ILE A 64 13.98 11.00 5.34
C ILE A 64 15.23 10.92 4.46
N ASP A 65 15.93 12.05 4.23
CA ASP A 65 17.02 12.13 3.26
C ASP A 65 18.08 11.03 3.44
N PRO A 66 18.54 10.70 4.67
CA PRO A 66 19.52 9.63 4.89
C PRO A 66 19.03 8.23 4.49
N PHE A 67 17.71 8.04 4.41
CA PHE A 67 17.07 6.75 4.14
C PHE A 67 16.58 6.61 2.70
N THR A 68 16.68 7.67 1.88
CA THR A 68 16.17 7.68 0.51
C THR A 68 16.86 6.67 -0.40
N ALA A 69 18.16 6.46 -0.26
CA ALA A 69 18.92 5.46 -1.02
C ALA A 69 18.40 4.04 -0.74
N TYR A 70 18.23 3.70 0.54
CA TYR A 70 17.66 2.44 0.97
C TYR A 70 16.24 2.23 0.42
N LEU A 71 15.38 3.24 0.52
CA LEU A 71 14.02 3.15 -0.01
C LEU A 71 13.99 2.90 -1.53
N ARG A 72 14.89 3.53 -2.31
CA ARG A 72 14.99 3.29 -3.76
C ARG A 72 15.39 1.86 -4.06
N GLU A 73 16.40 1.34 -3.38
CA GLU A 73 16.85 -0.05 -3.54
C GLU A 73 15.73 -1.04 -3.19
N ARG A 74 15.05 -0.81 -2.07
CA ARG A 74 13.95 -1.68 -1.62
C ARG A 74 12.75 -1.66 -2.57
N VAL A 75 12.37 -0.49 -3.07
CA VAL A 75 11.29 -0.36 -4.06
C VAL A 75 11.70 -0.97 -5.41
N ALA A 76 12.96 -0.87 -5.81
CA ALA A 76 13.45 -1.50 -7.03
C ALA A 76 13.43 -3.03 -6.93
N ALA A 77 13.86 -3.59 -5.79
CA ALA A 77 13.84 -5.02 -5.55
C ALA A 77 12.41 -5.56 -5.37
N TYR A 78 11.55 -4.82 -4.68
CA TYR A 78 10.17 -5.22 -4.36
C TYR A 78 9.19 -4.06 -4.57
N PRO A 79 8.76 -3.78 -5.82
CA PRO A 79 7.90 -2.63 -6.13
C PRO A 79 6.53 -2.65 -5.43
N GLY A 80 6.05 -3.83 -5.04
CA GLY A 80 4.77 -4.05 -4.37
C GLY A 80 4.75 -3.78 -2.87
N LEU A 81 5.92 -3.61 -2.22
CA LEU A 81 5.99 -3.43 -0.76
C LEU A 81 5.04 -2.33 -0.27
N SER A 82 4.36 -2.51 0.86
CA SER A 82 3.53 -1.45 1.42
C SER A 82 4.40 -0.34 2.03
N GLY A 83 3.92 0.90 1.97
CA GLY A 83 4.60 2.02 2.64
C GLY A 83 4.70 1.81 4.17
N ARG A 84 3.75 1.06 4.76
CA ARG A 84 3.80 0.72 6.20
C ARG A 84 4.91 -0.27 6.51
N ARG A 85 5.16 -1.23 5.63
CA ARG A 85 6.29 -2.16 5.75
C ARG A 85 7.61 -1.41 5.67
N LEU A 86 7.77 -0.56 4.67
CA LEU A 86 8.97 0.26 4.52
C LEU A 86 9.18 1.19 5.73
N LEU A 87 8.11 1.78 6.28
CA LEU A 87 8.22 2.56 7.52
C LEU A 87 8.74 1.71 8.69
N ARG A 88 8.31 0.46 8.82
CA ARG A 88 8.81 -0.45 9.88
C ARG A 88 10.29 -0.74 9.73
N GLU A 89 10.72 -1.10 8.51
CA GLU A 89 12.14 -1.34 8.19
C GLU A 89 12.99 -0.08 8.46
N LEU A 90 12.45 1.11 8.17
CA LEU A 90 13.10 2.37 8.51
C LEU A 90 13.18 2.62 10.02
N LYS A 91 12.12 2.33 10.77
CA LYS A 91 12.10 2.48 12.24
C LYS A 91 13.15 1.59 12.90
N GLU A 92 13.30 0.36 12.43
CA GLU A 92 14.36 -0.58 12.87
C GLU A 92 15.77 -0.04 12.58
N ARG A 93 15.91 0.78 11.53
CA ARG A 93 17.16 1.46 11.15
C ARG A 93 17.35 2.84 11.80
N GLY A 94 16.52 3.20 12.79
CA GLY A 94 16.65 4.44 13.53
C GLY A 94 15.91 5.65 12.95
N TYR A 95 14.97 5.45 12.02
CA TYR A 95 14.19 6.55 11.44
C TYR A 95 13.23 7.19 12.45
N ALA A 96 13.46 8.45 12.79
CA ALA A 96 12.60 9.21 13.71
C ALA A 96 11.35 9.83 13.06
N GLY A 97 11.28 9.88 11.72
CA GLY A 97 10.18 10.54 11.01
C GLY A 97 8.86 9.76 10.98
N GLY A 98 7.86 10.34 10.32
CA GLY A 98 6.49 9.83 10.24
C GLY A 98 6.15 9.15 8.92
N TYR A 99 5.00 8.46 8.89
CA TYR A 99 4.50 7.74 7.72
C TYR A 99 4.37 8.61 6.47
N THR A 100 3.91 9.86 6.62
CA THR A 100 3.64 10.78 5.52
C THR A 100 4.88 11.05 4.65
N ALA A 101 6.03 11.32 5.29
CA ALA A 101 7.28 11.57 4.57
C ALA A 101 7.71 10.35 3.74
N VAL A 102 7.51 9.14 4.28
CA VAL A 102 7.76 7.89 3.56
C VAL A 102 6.82 7.77 2.37
N THR A 103 5.51 7.99 2.56
CA THR A 103 4.55 7.87 1.46
C THR A 103 4.74 8.92 0.37
N ASP A 104 5.14 10.15 0.71
CA ASP A 104 5.39 11.20 -0.27
C ASP A 104 6.62 10.84 -1.13
N PHE A 105 7.71 10.41 -0.50
CA PHE A 105 8.88 9.92 -1.23
C PHE A 105 8.55 8.72 -2.13
N LEU A 106 7.74 7.78 -1.63
CA LEU A 106 7.33 6.62 -2.40
C LEU A 106 6.44 6.98 -3.59
N ARG A 107 5.66 8.07 -3.51
CA ARG A 107 4.83 8.56 -4.60
C ARG A 107 5.68 9.05 -5.78
N ASP A 108 6.85 9.62 -5.49
CA ASP A 108 7.78 10.12 -6.50
C ASP A 108 8.66 9.01 -7.11
N VAL A 109 8.90 7.92 -6.36
CA VAL A 109 9.85 6.86 -6.74
C VAL A 109 9.16 5.64 -7.33
N ARG A 110 7.90 5.36 -6.96
CA ARG A 110 7.18 4.21 -7.51
C ARG A 110 6.74 4.50 -8.94
N PRO A 111 6.90 3.53 -9.87
CA PRO A 111 6.27 3.63 -11.16
C PRO A 111 4.75 3.72 -10.97
N THR A 112 4.08 4.55 -11.77
CA THR A 112 2.63 4.69 -11.75
C THR A 112 1.99 3.32 -11.97
N SER A 113 1.45 2.73 -10.90
CA SER A 113 0.68 1.50 -11.02
C SER A 113 -0.71 1.84 -11.53
N GLU A 114 -1.13 1.20 -12.62
CA GLU A 114 -2.53 1.12 -13.01
C GLU A 114 -3.27 0.32 -11.93
N HIS A 115 -3.69 0.99 -10.87
CA HIS A 115 -4.55 0.41 -9.86
C HIS A 115 -5.92 0.21 -10.47
N GLY A 116 -6.17 -1.00 -10.95
CA GLY A 116 -7.50 -1.44 -11.25
C GLY A 116 -8.33 -1.42 -9.98
N PHE A 117 -9.47 -0.72 -10.00
CA PHE A 117 -10.44 -0.73 -8.90
C PHE A 117 -10.73 -2.17 -8.49
N GLU A 118 -10.54 -2.51 -7.21
CA GLU A 118 -10.97 -3.80 -6.68
C GLU A 118 -12.48 -3.89 -6.78
N VAL A 119 -13.01 -4.66 -7.73
CA VAL A 119 -14.43 -5.02 -7.69
C VAL A 119 -14.62 -5.84 -6.42
N ARG A 120 -15.29 -5.21 -5.44
CA ARG A 120 -15.71 -5.85 -4.20
C ARG A 120 -16.75 -6.90 -4.53
N PHE A 121 -16.33 -8.15 -4.63
CA PHE A 121 -17.25 -9.27 -4.54
C PHE A 121 -17.68 -9.39 -3.06
N GLU A 122 -18.82 -8.80 -2.72
CA GLU A 122 -19.39 -8.88 -1.38
C GLU A 122 -20.12 -10.23 -1.25
N THR A 123 -19.58 -11.10 -0.40
CA THR A 123 -20.23 -12.35 0.02
C THR A 123 -20.75 -12.18 1.44
N ALA A 124 -21.78 -12.93 1.81
CA ALA A 124 -22.27 -12.93 3.19
C ALA A 124 -21.22 -13.53 4.15
N PRO A 125 -21.27 -13.22 5.46
CA PRO A 125 -20.41 -13.84 6.45
C PRO A 125 -20.47 -15.38 6.38
N GLY A 126 -19.31 -16.04 6.36
CA GLY A 126 -19.21 -17.51 6.28
C GLY A 126 -19.60 -18.13 4.93
N GLU A 127 -19.97 -17.32 3.93
CA GLU A 127 -20.42 -17.86 2.64
C GLU A 127 -19.24 -18.38 1.81
N GLN A 128 -18.15 -17.62 1.72
CA GLN A 128 -17.05 -17.97 0.84
C GLN A 128 -15.69 -17.69 1.48
N ALA A 129 -14.72 -18.56 1.19
CA ALA A 129 -13.31 -18.30 1.40
C ALA A 129 -12.50 -18.60 0.13
N GLN A 130 -11.31 -18.03 0.04
CA GLN A 130 -10.36 -18.31 -1.02
C GLN A 130 -9.05 -18.86 -0.44
N VAL A 131 -8.55 -19.94 -1.03
CA VAL A 131 -7.29 -20.57 -0.66
C VAL A 131 -6.24 -20.33 -1.74
N ASP A 132 -5.03 -19.97 -1.32
CA ASP A 132 -3.84 -19.83 -2.17
C ASP A 132 -2.62 -20.51 -1.52
N PHE A 133 -1.71 -20.96 -2.38
CA PHE A 133 -0.40 -21.48 -2.01
C PHE A 133 0.67 -20.66 -2.71
N ALA A 134 1.33 -19.80 -1.94
CA ALA A 134 2.44 -19.00 -2.46
C ALA A 134 3.77 -19.67 -2.15
N GLN A 135 4.66 -19.77 -3.15
CA GLN A 135 6.01 -20.26 -3.00
C GLN A 135 6.96 -19.12 -2.60
N PHE A 136 7.87 -19.39 -1.66
CA PHE A 136 8.91 -18.45 -1.23
C PHE A 136 10.27 -19.14 -1.22
N HIS A 137 11.29 -18.39 -1.64
CA HIS A 137 12.68 -18.75 -1.43
C HIS A 137 13.17 -18.06 -0.17
N VAL A 138 13.62 -18.88 0.79
CA VAL A 138 13.99 -18.45 2.14
C VAL A 138 15.44 -18.79 2.39
N VAL A 139 16.16 -17.83 2.94
CA VAL A 139 17.47 -18.08 3.55
C VAL A 139 17.26 -18.03 5.05
N PHE A 140 17.56 -19.14 5.74
CA PHE A 140 17.44 -19.19 7.19
C PHE A 140 18.73 -18.70 7.84
N THR A 141 18.61 -17.94 8.93
CA THR A 141 19.76 -17.30 9.59
C THR A 141 20.78 -18.29 10.16
N ASP A 142 20.32 -19.48 10.54
CA ASP A 142 21.13 -20.60 11.02
C ASP A 142 21.75 -21.43 9.89
N GLU A 143 21.24 -21.31 8.65
CA GLU A 143 21.78 -21.98 7.46
C GLU A 143 21.84 -21.04 6.23
N PRO A 144 22.65 -19.97 6.27
CA PRO A 144 22.62 -18.92 5.26
C PRO A 144 23.10 -19.38 3.87
N ALA A 145 23.84 -20.49 3.80
CA ALA A 145 24.36 -21.05 2.56
C ALA A 145 23.35 -21.93 1.80
N THR A 146 22.20 -22.26 2.40
CA THR A 146 21.24 -23.20 1.82
C THR A 146 19.86 -22.57 1.66
N PRO A 147 19.59 -21.88 0.54
CA PRO A 147 18.26 -21.39 0.24
C PRO A 147 17.27 -22.56 0.17
N ARG A 148 16.16 -22.45 0.89
CA ARG A 148 15.09 -23.45 0.91
C ARG A 148 13.81 -22.88 0.31
N ILE A 149 13.02 -23.77 -0.28
CA ILE A 149 11.67 -23.42 -0.71
C ILE A 149 10.73 -23.68 0.46
N VAL A 150 9.96 -22.65 0.84
CA VAL A 150 8.80 -22.81 1.72
C VAL A 150 7.55 -22.39 0.99
N TRP A 151 6.42 -22.90 1.43
CA TRP A 151 5.12 -22.59 0.90
C TRP A 151 4.30 -21.91 1.98
N LEU A 152 3.48 -20.93 1.62
CA LEU A 152 2.51 -20.31 2.50
C LEU A 152 1.12 -20.75 2.07
N PHE A 153 0.50 -21.60 2.90
CA PHE A 153 -0.94 -21.78 2.84
C PHE A 153 -1.59 -20.50 3.34
N SER A 154 -2.58 -19.99 2.60
CA SER A 154 -3.43 -18.91 3.10
C SER A 154 -4.89 -19.17 2.77
N MET A 155 -5.77 -18.88 3.72
CA MET A 155 -7.23 -18.87 3.58
C MET A 155 -7.74 -17.48 3.93
N VAL A 156 -8.47 -16.87 2.99
CA VAL A 156 -9.05 -15.54 3.14
C VAL A 156 -10.57 -15.64 3.09
N LEU A 157 -11.24 -15.17 4.14
CA LEU A 157 -12.70 -15.10 4.16
C LEU A 157 -13.20 -13.95 3.26
N GLY A 158 -14.16 -14.22 2.38
CA GLY A 158 -14.64 -13.27 1.37
C GLY A 158 -15.29 -12.02 1.97
N HIS A 159 -16.06 -12.20 3.05
CA HIS A 159 -16.77 -11.11 3.74
C HIS A 159 -15.84 -10.25 4.62
N SER A 160 -15.25 -10.85 5.66
CA SER A 160 -14.47 -10.14 6.68
C SER A 160 -13.04 -9.84 6.25
N ARG A 161 -12.55 -10.47 5.17
CA ARG A 161 -11.14 -10.45 4.76
C ARG A 161 -10.18 -10.95 5.83
N LEU A 162 -10.67 -11.68 6.83
CA LEU A 162 -9.82 -12.38 7.80
C LEU A 162 -8.91 -13.34 7.02
N ILE A 163 -7.61 -13.23 7.30
CA ILE A 163 -6.58 -14.07 6.70
C ILE A 163 -6.06 -15.02 7.78
N TRP A 164 -6.17 -16.31 7.52
CA TRP A 164 -5.42 -17.32 8.25
C TRP A 164 -4.33 -17.88 7.34
N ALA A 165 -3.08 -17.96 7.82
CA ALA A 165 -1.97 -18.43 7.00
C ALA A 165 -0.95 -19.24 7.81
N ARG A 166 -0.28 -20.19 7.14
CA ARG A 166 0.74 -21.06 7.74
C ARG A 166 1.83 -21.40 6.74
N PHE A 167 3.09 -21.22 7.15
CA PHE A 167 4.23 -21.72 6.39
C PHE A 167 4.38 -23.23 6.52
N VAL A 168 4.66 -23.90 5.41
CA VAL A 168 4.84 -25.35 5.30
C VAL A 168 5.95 -25.67 4.31
N MET A 169 6.62 -26.81 4.50
CA MET A 169 7.74 -27.21 3.64
C MET A 169 7.30 -27.86 2.33
N HIS A 170 6.08 -28.38 2.26
CA HIS A 170 5.56 -29.11 1.11
C HIS A 170 4.16 -28.63 0.72
N GLN A 171 3.86 -28.66 -0.57
CA GLN A 171 2.53 -28.38 -1.12
C GLN A 171 1.75 -29.66 -1.47
N ASP A 172 2.05 -30.77 -0.78
CA ASP A 172 1.36 -32.04 -0.96
C ASP A 172 -0.04 -32.04 -0.35
N LEU A 173 -0.88 -32.98 -0.81
CA LEU A 173 -2.27 -33.05 -0.37
C LEU A 173 -2.42 -33.22 1.15
N PRO A 174 -1.69 -34.12 1.84
CA PRO A 174 -1.79 -34.22 3.30
C PRO A 174 -1.52 -32.89 4.02
N THR A 175 -0.54 -32.13 3.55
CA THR A 175 -0.23 -30.81 4.10
C THR A 175 -1.37 -29.82 3.85
N VAL A 176 -1.93 -29.80 2.64
CA VAL A 176 -3.10 -28.98 2.31
C VAL A 176 -4.27 -29.29 3.24
N LEU A 177 -4.61 -30.57 3.44
CA LEU A 177 -5.73 -30.97 4.30
C LEU A 177 -5.49 -30.58 5.77
N ARG A 178 -4.28 -30.80 6.30
CA ARG A 178 -3.92 -30.36 7.66
C ARG A 178 -4.06 -28.85 7.85
N CYS A 179 -3.69 -28.06 6.84
CA CYS A 179 -3.85 -26.62 6.89
C CYS A 179 -5.33 -26.19 6.87
N HIS A 180 -6.21 -26.89 6.15
CA HIS A 180 -7.65 -26.62 6.22
C HIS A 180 -8.21 -26.86 7.61
N VAL A 181 -7.92 -28.03 8.20
CA VAL A 181 -8.37 -28.36 9.56
C VAL A 181 -7.90 -27.29 10.55
N ALA A 182 -6.61 -26.95 10.52
CA ALA A 182 -6.07 -25.92 11.40
C ALA A 182 -6.66 -24.52 11.16
N ALA A 183 -7.03 -24.18 9.91
CA ALA A 183 -7.71 -22.94 9.59
C ALA A 183 -9.13 -22.92 10.16
N PHE A 184 -9.89 -24.01 10.01
CA PHE A 184 -11.25 -24.13 10.52
C PHE A 184 -11.28 -24.03 12.05
N ASP A 185 -10.35 -24.72 12.73
CA ASP A 185 -10.21 -24.64 14.18
C ASP A 185 -9.90 -23.20 14.64
N ALA A 186 -8.97 -22.52 13.95
CA ALA A 186 -8.57 -21.17 14.32
C ALA A 186 -9.65 -20.10 14.03
N ILE A 187 -10.42 -20.29 12.96
CA ILE A 187 -11.53 -19.40 12.58
C ILE A 187 -12.76 -19.68 13.46
N GLY A 188 -12.86 -20.88 14.04
CA GLY A 188 -14.01 -21.33 14.82
C GLY A 188 -15.22 -21.69 13.95
N GLY A 189 -14.99 -22.02 12.67
CA GLY A 189 -16.05 -22.31 11.72
C GLY A 189 -15.54 -22.64 10.32
N VAL A 190 -16.44 -23.14 9.48
CA VAL A 190 -16.15 -23.58 8.12
C VAL A 190 -16.97 -22.74 7.13
N PRO A 191 -16.34 -22.11 6.13
CA PRO A 191 -17.06 -21.40 5.07
C PRO A 191 -17.83 -22.38 4.16
N ARG A 192 -18.97 -21.96 3.63
CA ARG A 192 -19.81 -22.82 2.77
C ARG A 192 -19.14 -23.16 1.44
N GLU A 193 -18.47 -22.20 0.81
CA GLU A 193 -17.74 -22.39 -0.45
C GLU A 193 -16.26 -22.04 -0.28
N ILE A 194 -15.37 -22.91 -0.74
CA ILE A 194 -13.93 -22.64 -0.76
C ILE A 194 -13.44 -22.60 -2.19
N LEU A 195 -12.98 -21.43 -2.60
CA LEU A 195 -12.37 -21.18 -3.89
C LEU A 195 -10.89 -21.56 -3.89
N TYR A 196 -10.48 -22.39 -4.83
CA TYR A 196 -9.08 -22.74 -5.07
C TYR A 196 -8.60 -22.07 -6.37
N ASP A 197 -7.47 -21.36 -6.35
CA ASP A 197 -6.74 -21.10 -7.59
C ASP A 197 -6.30 -22.46 -8.18
N ARG A 198 -6.00 -22.57 -9.48
CA ARG A 198 -5.68 -23.86 -10.15
C ARG A 198 -4.33 -24.43 -9.66
N MET A 199 -4.26 -24.83 -8.40
CA MET A 199 -3.19 -25.60 -7.80
C MET A 199 -3.44 -27.08 -8.11
N LYS A 200 -2.46 -27.74 -8.73
CA LYS A 200 -2.52 -29.16 -9.11
C LYS A 200 -2.83 -30.09 -7.93
N THR A 201 -2.59 -29.64 -6.70
CA THR A 201 -2.86 -30.43 -5.49
C THR A 201 -4.34 -30.51 -5.16
N ALA A 202 -5.13 -29.47 -5.44
CA ALA A 202 -6.57 -29.46 -5.25
C ALA A 202 -7.32 -29.93 -6.51
N VAL A 203 -6.76 -29.63 -7.68
CA VAL A 203 -7.32 -29.92 -9.01
C VAL A 203 -6.40 -30.89 -9.76
N ILE A 204 -6.87 -32.13 -9.93
CA ILE A 204 -6.14 -33.21 -10.62
C ILE A 204 -6.14 -33.00 -12.15
N GLY A 205 -7.19 -32.36 -12.71
CA GLY A 205 -7.27 -32.08 -14.15
C GLY A 205 -8.66 -31.63 -14.61
N GLU A 206 -8.84 -31.58 -15.93
CA GLU A 206 -10.14 -31.44 -16.61
C GLU A 206 -10.62 -32.85 -17.01
N GLY A 207 -11.82 -33.23 -16.59
CA GLY A 207 -12.44 -34.50 -16.95
C GLY A 207 -12.90 -34.51 -18.41
N GLU A 208 -13.14 -35.69 -18.96
CA GLU A 208 -13.47 -35.93 -20.39
C GLU A 208 -14.69 -35.12 -20.90
N THR A 209 -15.54 -34.63 -19.99
CA THR A 209 -16.73 -33.81 -20.27
C THR A 209 -16.59 -32.33 -19.89
N GLY A 210 -15.37 -31.84 -19.62
CA GLY A 210 -15.09 -30.44 -19.32
C GLY A 210 -15.33 -30.01 -17.86
N GLY A 211 -15.50 -30.97 -16.94
CA GLY A 211 -15.61 -30.74 -15.49
C GLY A 211 -14.25 -30.72 -14.79
N ILE A 212 -14.12 -30.01 -13.66
CA ILE A 212 -12.88 -29.98 -12.87
C ILE A 212 -12.83 -31.22 -11.96
N VAL A 213 -11.74 -32.00 -12.02
CA VAL A 213 -11.55 -33.18 -11.17
C VAL A 213 -10.81 -32.78 -9.90
N TYR A 214 -11.50 -32.86 -8.75
CA TYR A 214 -10.86 -32.63 -7.44
C TYR A 214 -10.24 -33.90 -6.88
N ASN A 215 -9.29 -33.72 -5.97
CA ASN A 215 -8.74 -34.85 -5.23
C ASN A 215 -9.79 -35.50 -4.32
N ARG A 216 -9.86 -36.85 -4.34
CA ARG A 216 -10.79 -37.62 -3.50
C ARG A 216 -10.70 -37.28 -2.02
N ALA A 217 -9.49 -37.16 -1.46
CA ALA A 217 -9.35 -36.86 -0.04
C ALA A 217 -9.78 -35.41 0.30
N LEU A 218 -9.67 -34.48 -0.66
CA LEU A 218 -10.22 -33.14 -0.50
C LEU A 218 -11.76 -33.18 -0.51
N LEU A 219 -12.37 -33.99 -1.38
CA LEU A 219 -13.82 -34.21 -1.39
C LEU A 219 -14.30 -34.87 -0.09
N ASP A 220 -13.54 -35.82 0.45
CA ASP A 220 -13.88 -36.47 1.73
C ASP A 220 -13.80 -35.47 2.89
N LEU A 221 -12.78 -34.60 2.91
CA LEU A 221 -12.70 -33.47 3.87
C LEU A 221 -13.88 -32.51 3.71
N ALA A 222 -14.22 -32.17 2.47
CA ALA A 222 -15.34 -31.29 2.13
C ALA A 222 -16.67 -31.85 2.65
N ARG A 223 -16.91 -33.15 2.49
CA ARG A 223 -18.10 -33.81 3.05
C ARG A 223 -18.10 -33.83 4.57
N HIS A 224 -16.95 -34.06 5.20
CA HIS A 224 -16.84 -34.10 6.65
C HIS A 224 -17.12 -32.74 7.30
N TYR A 225 -16.57 -31.66 6.74
CA TYR A 225 -16.71 -30.30 7.27
C TYR A 225 -17.90 -29.51 6.67
N GLY A 226 -18.55 -30.04 5.63
CA GLY A 226 -19.73 -29.43 5.02
C GLY A 226 -19.47 -28.22 4.13
N PHE A 227 -18.31 -28.16 3.45
CA PHE A 227 -18.00 -27.10 2.48
C PHE A 227 -18.02 -27.59 1.03
N HIS A 228 -18.17 -26.67 0.09
CA HIS A 228 -18.14 -26.93 -1.36
C HIS A 228 -16.81 -26.45 -1.96
N PRO A 229 -15.94 -27.35 -2.45
CA PRO A 229 -14.71 -26.97 -3.14
C PRO A 229 -15.01 -26.51 -4.56
N LYS A 230 -14.49 -25.34 -4.94
CA LYS A 230 -14.69 -24.76 -6.26
C LYS A 230 -13.39 -24.21 -6.81
N ALA A 231 -12.97 -24.69 -7.96
CA ALA A 231 -11.82 -24.19 -8.65
C ALA A 231 -12.18 -22.94 -9.46
N CYS A 232 -11.34 -21.93 -9.36
CA CYS A 232 -11.47 -20.72 -10.15
C CYS A 232 -11.33 -21.08 -11.65
N LYS A 233 -12.23 -20.55 -12.49
CA LYS A 233 -12.06 -20.62 -13.95
C LYS A 233 -10.74 -19.93 -14.31
N ALA A 234 -9.92 -20.53 -15.18
CA ALA A 234 -8.76 -19.86 -15.75
C ALA A 234 -9.25 -18.68 -16.60
N TYR A 235 -9.28 -17.47 -16.02
CA TYR A 235 -9.95 -16.33 -16.65
C TYR A 235 -8.96 -15.43 -17.40
N ARG A 236 -9.30 -15.21 -18.67
CA ARG A 236 -8.68 -14.36 -19.70
C ARG A 236 -7.84 -13.20 -19.14
N ALA A 237 -6.55 -13.28 -19.40
CA ALA A 237 -5.54 -12.26 -19.10
C ALA A 237 -5.76 -10.87 -19.77
N LYS A 238 -6.78 -10.70 -20.63
CA LYS A 238 -7.02 -9.47 -21.41
C LYS A 238 -7.88 -8.40 -20.71
N THR A 239 -8.60 -8.72 -19.63
CA THR A 239 -9.43 -7.74 -18.89
C THR A 239 -8.74 -7.31 -17.60
N LYS A 240 -7.42 -7.20 -17.65
CA LYS A 240 -6.53 -7.01 -16.50
C LYS A 240 -6.42 -5.53 -16.16
N GLY A 241 -7.47 -5.00 -15.55
CA GLY A 241 -7.45 -3.64 -14.99
C GLY A 241 -8.48 -3.37 -13.92
N LYS A 242 -9.12 -4.37 -13.30
CA LYS A 242 -10.25 -4.08 -12.37
C LYS A 242 -10.69 -5.17 -11.38
N VAL A 243 -9.87 -6.17 -11.05
CA VAL A 243 -10.25 -7.14 -9.99
C VAL A 243 -9.00 -7.53 -9.21
N GLU A 244 -8.85 -7.02 -7.99
CA GLU A 244 -7.71 -7.35 -7.14
C GLU A 244 -7.82 -8.77 -6.60
N ARG A 245 -6.65 -9.34 -6.33
CA ARG A 245 -6.49 -10.61 -5.62
C ARG A 245 -6.22 -10.27 -4.15
N PRO A 246 -6.98 -10.81 -3.17
CA PRO A 246 -6.70 -10.59 -1.75
C PRO A 246 -5.30 -11.09 -1.33
N PHE A 247 -4.66 -11.93 -2.15
CA PHE A 247 -3.30 -12.43 -1.95
C PHE A 247 -2.18 -11.45 -2.28
N ARG A 248 -2.50 -10.25 -2.78
CA ARG A 248 -1.48 -9.26 -3.14
C ARG A 248 -0.63 -8.87 -1.93
N TYR A 249 -1.27 -8.55 -0.80
CA TYR A 249 -0.57 -8.23 0.46
C TYR A 249 0.34 -9.38 0.93
N ILE A 250 -0.17 -10.61 0.88
CA ILE A 250 0.57 -11.81 1.31
C ILE A 250 1.82 -11.98 0.45
N ARG A 251 1.71 -11.85 -0.87
CA ARG A 251 2.84 -12.06 -1.78
C ARG A 251 3.85 -10.91 -1.76
N GLU A 252 3.38 -9.67 -1.68
CA GLU A 252 4.23 -8.48 -1.76
C GLU A 252 4.92 -8.17 -0.43
N ASP A 253 4.20 -8.21 0.70
CA ASP A 253 4.75 -7.84 2.01
C ASP A 253 5.42 -9.00 2.76
N LEU A 254 4.84 -10.21 2.74
CA LEU A 254 5.45 -11.36 3.43
C LEU A 254 6.61 -11.96 2.62
N GLY A 255 6.60 -11.87 1.28
CA GLY A 255 7.74 -12.34 0.48
C GLY A 255 9.02 -11.57 0.76
N ALA A 256 8.91 -10.25 0.91
CA ALA A 256 10.04 -9.38 1.24
C ALA A 256 10.57 -9.55 2.67
N LEU A 257 9.82 -10.23 3.55
CA LEU A 257 10.20 -10.59 4.92
C LEU A 257 11.07 -11.84 4.96
N VAL A 258 10.74 -12.81 4.11
CA VAL A 258 11.31 -14.16 4.14
C VAL A 258 12.54 -14.27 3.23
N SER A 259 12.67 -13.40 2.23
CA SER A 259 13.84 -13.30 1.36
C SER A 259 14.92 -12.31 1.87
N GLN A 260 14.91 -11.95 3.15
CA GLN A 260 16.03 -11.21 3.76
C GLN A 260 17.09 -12.20 4.26
N PRO A 261 18.38 -11.98 3.94
CA PRO A 261 19.47 -12.74 4.55
C PRO A 261 19.61 -12.44 6.05
#